data_AF-A0A7K1C6C8-F1
#
_entry.id   AF-A0A7K1C6C8-F1
#
_cell.length_a   1.000
_cell.length_b   1.000
_cell.length_c   1.000
_cell.angle_alpha   90.00
_cell.angle_beta   90.00
_cell.angle_gamma   90.00
#
_symmetry.space_group_name_H-M   'P 1'
#
loop_
_entity.id
_entity.type
_entity.pdbx_description
1 polymer ?
#
loop_
_entity_poly.entity_id
_entity_poly.type
_entity_poly.pdbx_seq_one_letter_code
_entity_poly.pdbx_strand_id
1 'polypeptide(L)'
;MSAADQTPASIRARRESASVGDVVELVRDYAKQETLGPLKGAGRWLALGTAGAVFLGLGLVLVLLGVLRLLQTETDAFDGGFSWVPYVVVLVLCVVLSVVALSRVKKATLGKEPR
;
A
#
# COMPACT_ATOMS: atom_id res chain seq x y z
N MET A 1 65.17 -3.99 37.08
CA MET A 1 65.21 -5.11 36.12
C MET A 1 63.79 -5.29 35.57
N SER A 2 63.69 -5.43 34.25
CA SER A 2 62.53 -5.24 33.36
C SER A 2 61.15 -5.72 33.83
N ALA A 3 60.16 -4.81 33.77
CA ALA A 3 58.73 -5.11 33.75
C ALA A 3 58.09 -4.48 32.50
N ALA A 4 58.77 -4.62 31.35
CA ALA A 4 58.23 -4.21 30.07
C ALA A 4 57.91 -5.45 29.24
N ASP A 5 56.76 -5.37 28.59
CA ASP A 5 56.45 -6.03 27.32
C ASP A 5 55.87 -7.45 27.36
N GLN A 6 54.63 -7.56 27.83
CA GLN A 6 53.72 -8.62 27.38
C GLN A 6 52.35 -8.01 27.05
N THR A 7 52.29 -7.21 25.98
CA THR A 7 51.00 -6.98 25.31
C THR A 7 50.75 -8.21 24.43
N PRO A 8 49.75 -9.06 24.74
CA PRO A 8 49.60 -10.31 24.02
C PRO A 8 49.22 -10.03 22.56
N ALA A 9 49.98 -10.61 21.63
CA ALA A 9 49.78 -10.51 20.18
C ALA A 9 48.35 -10.86 19.73
N SER A 10 47.58 -11.58 20.57
CA SER A 10 46.17 -11.88 20.38
C SER A 10 45.27 -10.64 20.26
N ILE A 11 45.64 -9.51 20.86
CA ILE A 11 44.90 -8.23 20.73
C ILE A 11 45.08 -7.63 19.33
N ARG A 12 46.26 -7.80 18.70
CA ARG A 12 46.52 -7.30 17.35
C ARG A 12 45.79 -8.12 16.28
N ALA A 13 45.77 -9.45 16.40
CA ALA A 13 45.06 -10.32 15.46
C ALA A 13 43.54 -10.05 15.45
N ARG A 14 42.93 -9.79 16.61
CA ARG A 14 41.51 -9.38 16.73
C ARG A 14 41.22 -8.00 16.11
N ARG A 15 42.24 -7.14 15.95
CA ARG A 15 42.11 -5.78 15.40
C ARG A 15 42.25 -5.74 13.87
N GLU A 16 42.98 -6.69 13.29
CA GLU A 16 43.05 -6.91 11.84
C GLU A 16 41.74 -7.52 11.30
N SER A 17 41.03 -8.26 12.17
CA SER A 17 39.67 -8.76 11.91
C SER A 17 38.59 -7.69 11.97
N ALA A 18 38.86 -6.45 12.43
CA ALA A 18 38.02 -5.30 12.08
C ALA A 18 38.29 -4.92 10.60
N SER A 19 38.15 -5.92 9.74
CA SER A 19 38.48 -5.91 8.33
C SER A 19 37.40 -5.14 7.59
N VAL A 20 37.72 -4.65 6.40
CA VAL A 20 36.77 -4.02 5.48
C VAL A 20 35.51 -4.90 5.29
N GLY A 21 35.66 -6.23 5.40
CA GLY A 21 34.55 -7.19 5.41
C GLY A 21 33.50 -6.93 6.49
N ASP A 22 33.92 -6.68 7.73
CA ASP A 22 33.02 -6.43 8.87
C ASP A 22 32.24 -5.13 8.67
N VAL A 23 32.88 -4.10 8.11
CA VAL A 23 32.24 -2.80 7.82
C VAL A 23 31.21 -2.96 6.70
N VAL A 24 31.55 -3.73 5.66
CA VAL A 24 30.63 -4.04 4.55
C VAL A 24 29.44 -4.86 5.04
N GLU A 25 29.66 -5.82 5.94
CA GLU A 25 28.60 -6.62 6.55
C GLU A 25 27.66 -5.76 7.40
N LEU A 26 28.20 -4.87 8.23
CA LEU A 26 27.42 -3.91 9.02
C LEU A 26 26.57 -2.97 8.14
N VAL A 27 27.13 -2.42 7.07
CA VAL A 27 26.38 -1.56 6.12
C VAL A 27 25.29 -2.35 5.41
N ARG A 28 25.58 -3.59 5.00
CA ARG A 28 24.61 -4.47 4.35
C ARG A 28 23.45 -4.82 5.28
N ASP A 29 23.74 -5.12 6.53
CA ASP A 29 22.72 -5.48 7.51
C ASP A 29 21.89 -4.28 7.97
N TYR A 30 22.52 -3.10 8.07
CA TYR A 30 21.82 -1.84 8.28
C TYR A 30 20.86 -1.52 7.11
N ALA A 31 21.33 -1.63 5.87
CA ALA A 31 20.50 -1.42 4.69
C ALA A 31 19.31 -2.39 4.65
N LYS A 32 19.50 -3.65 5.07
CA LYS A 32 18.40 -4.61 5.23
C LYS A 32 17.45 -4.25 6.37
N GLN A 33 17.94 -3.77 7.51
CA GLN A 33 17.06 -3.36 8.62
C GLN A 33 16.20 -2.14 8.24
N GLU A 34 16.81 -1.14 7.62
CA GLU A 34 16.11 0.07 7.19
C GLU A 34 15.12 -0.18 6.04
N THR A 35 15.34 -1.21 5.23
CA THR A 35 14.41 -1.55 4.14
C THR A 35 13.33 -2.54 4.57
N LEU A 36 13.66 -3.57 5.35
CA LEU A 36 12.73 -4.64 5.70
C LEU A 36 11.77 -4.26 6.83
N GLY A 37 12.18 -3.39 7.75
CA GLY A 37 11.32 -2.89 8.83
C GLY A 37 10.07 -2.18 8.29
N PRO A 38 10.24 -1.14 7.43
CA PRO A 38 9.13 -0.43 6.80
C PRO A 38 8.32 -1.32 5.85
N LEU A 39 8.99 -2.18 5.07
CA LEU A 39 8.33 -2.99 4.04
C LEU A 39 7.38 -4.04 4.62
N LYS A 40 7.74 -4.64 5.75
CA LYS A 40 6.86 -5.61 6.45
C LYS A 40 5.59 -4.95 7.00
N GLY A 41 5.69 -3.69 7.46
CA GLY A 41 4.54 -2.89 7.87
C GLY A 41 3.66 -2.46 6.69
N ALA A 42 4.28 -1.98 5.60
CA ALA A 42 3.59 -1.58 4.38
C ALA A 42 2.83 -2.74 3.73
N GLY A 43 3.40 -3.96 3.73
CA GLY A 43 2.77 -5.14 3.14
C GLY A 43 1.39 -5.46 3.75
N ARG A 44 1.23 -5.35 5.07
CA ARG A 44 -0.08 -5.57 5.73
C ARG A 44 -1.10 -4.51 5.33
N TRP A 45 -0.69 -3.24 5.32
CA TRP A 45 -1.55 -2.11 4.93
C TRP A 45 -2.00 -2.21 3.47
N LEU A 46 -1.08 -2.56 2.58
CA LEU A 46 -1.37 -2.79 1.16
C LEU A 46 -2.29 -3.99 0.95
N ALA A 47 -2.07 -5.09 1.67
CA ALA A 47 -2.92 -6.27 1.59
C ALA A 47 -4.37 -5.95 2.02
N LEU A 48 -4.55 -5.25 3.14
CA LEU A 48 -5.86 -4.82 3.62
C LEU A 48 -6.51 -3.80 2.68
N GLY A 49 -5.74 -2.85 2.15
CA GLY A 49 -6.21 -1.88 1.17
C GLY A 49 -6.68 -2.55 -0.13
N THR A 50 -5.92 -3.53 -0.61
CA THR A 50 -6.25 -4.28 -1.84
C THR A 50 -7.50 -5.13 -1.63
N ALA A 51 -7.59 -5.85 -0.51
CA ALA A 51 -8.78 -6.63 -0.17
C ALA A 51 -10.02 -5.71 -0.08
N GLY A 52 -9.91 -4.58 0.62
CA GLY A 52 -10.97 -3.59 0.71
C GLY A 52 -11.38 -3.02 -0.66
N ALA A 53 -10.41 -2.75 -1.54
CA ALA A 53 -10.68 -2.27 -2.90
C ALA A 53 -11.43 -3.31 -3.75
N VAL A 54 -11.09 -4.59 -3.62
CA VAL A 54 -11.80 -5.69 -4.30
C VAL A 54 -13.25 -5.77 -3.81
N PHE A 55 -13.47 -5.79 -2.49
CA PHE A 55 -14.82 -5.83 -1.92
C PHE A 55 -15.65 -4.61 -2.32
N LEU A 56 -15.08 -3.40 -2.28
CA LEU A 56 -15.77 -2.18 -2.73
C LEU A 56 -16.08 -2.22 -4.22
N GLY A 57 -15.14 -2.64 -5.06
CA GLY A 57 -15.36 -2.76 -6.50
C GLY A 57 -16.47 -3.76 -6.83
N LEU A 58 -16.46 -4.92 -6.18
CA LEU A 58 -17.50 -5.92 -6.35
C LEU A 58 -18.86 -5.41 -5.89
N GLY A 59 -18.94 -4.81 -4.70
CA GLY A 59 -20.17 -4.22 -4.19
C GLY A 59 -20.73 -3.14 -5.11
N LEU A 60 -19.85 -2.29 -5.66
CA LEU A 60 -20.24 -1.25 -6.62
C LEU A 60 -20.87 -1.86 -7.88
N VAL A 61 -20.26 -2.90 -8.45
CA VAL A 61 -20.82 -3.59 -9.63
C VAL A 61 -22.19 -4.18 -9.32
N LEU A 62 -22.35 -4.85 -8.17
CA LEU A 62 -23.63 -5.42 -7.77
C LEU A 62 -24.71 -4.35 -7.56
N VAL A 63 -24.37 -3.21 -6.97
CA VAL A 63 -25.30 -2.08 -6.83
C VAL A 63 -25.72 -1.53 -8.19
N LEU A 64 -24.77 -1.32 -9.11
CA LEU A 64 -25.08 -0.82 -10.46
C LEU A 64 -25.99 -1.77 -11.22
N LEU A 65 -25.72 -3.08 -11.16
CA LEU A 65 -26.59 -4.10 -11.76
C LEU A 65 -27.96 -4.15 -11.09
N GLY A 66 -28.02 -4.04 -9.76
CA GLY A 66 -29.26 -4.00 -9.01
C GLY A 66 -30.14 -2.81 -9.38
N VAL A 67 -29.55 -1.61 -9.48
CA VAL A 67 -30.26 -0.40 -9.91
C VAL A 67 -30.71 -0.52 -11.36
N LEU A 68 -29.83 -0.97 -12.26
CA LEU A 68 -30.20 -1.19 -13.67
C LEU A 68 -31.39 -2.14 -13.78
N ARG A 69 -31.35 -3.24 -13.03
CA ARG A 69 -32.40 -4.25 -13.03
C ARG A 69 -33.70 -3.72 -12.43
N LEU A 70 -33.63 -2.93 -11.36
CA LEU A 70 -34.81 -2.31 -10.76
C LEU A 70 -35.51 -1.38 -11.76
N LEU A 71 -34.74 -0.53 -12.45
CA LEU A 71 -35.28 0.35 -13.49
C LEU A 71 -35.89 -0.45 -14.65
N GLN A 72 -35.25 -1.53 -15.08
CA GLN A 72 -35.77 -2.32 -16.20
C GLN A 72 -36.94 -3.24 -15.83
N THR A 73 -37.05 -3.69 -14.57
CA THR A 73 -38.06 -4.68 -14.16
C THR A 73 -39.34 -4.03 -13.63
N GLU A 74 -39.21 -2.91 -12.91
CA GLU A 74 -40.36 -2.28 -12.24
C GLU A 74 -40.94 -1.10 -13.04
N THR A 75 -40.26 -0.66 -14.10
CA THR A 75 -40.73 0.48 -14.91
C THR A 75 -40.82 0.15 -16.39
N ASP A 76 -42.04 -0.16 -16.83
CA ASP A 76 -42.39 -0.36 -18.25
C ASP A 76 -42.24 0.94 -19.08
N ALA A 77 -42.09 2.09 -18.41
CA ALA A 77 -41.95 3.40 -19.04
C ALA A 77 -40.70 3.52 -19.95
N PHE A 78 -39.71 2.64 -19.79
CA PHE A 78 -38.48 2.64 -20.59
C PHE A 78 -38.47 1.58 -21.69
N ASP A 79 -39.61 0.94 -21.99
CA ASP A 79 -39.67 -0.03 -23.08
C ASP A 79 -39.63 0.62 -24.48
N GLY A 80 -39.15 -0.16 -25.46
CA GLY A 80 -39.06 0.27 -26.86
C GLY A 80 -38.01 1.37 -27.07
N GLY A 81 -38.46 2.54 -27.53
CA GLY A 81 -37.59 3.66 -27.95
C GLY A 81 -36.79 4.32 -26.81
N PHE A 82 -37.20 4.12 -25.55
CA PHE A 82 -36.51 4.66 -24.37
C PHE A 82 -35.64 3.64 -23.64
N SER A 83 -35.43 2.45 -24.20
CA SER A 83 -34.65 1.37 -23.59
C SER A 83 -33.20 1.73 -23.29
N TRP A 84 -32.66 2.77 -23.94
CA TRP A 84 -31.32 3.30 -23.69
C TRP A 84 -31.20 4.11 -22.37
N VAL A 85 -32.31 4.66 -21.86
CA VAL A 85 -32.33 5.59 -20.72
C VAL A 85 -31.80 4.95 -19.43
N PRO A 86 -32.23 3.73 -19.02
CA PRO A 86 -31.71 3.08 -17.81
C PRO A 86 -30.18 2.93 -17.81
N TYR A 87 -29.58 2.67 -18.97
CA TYR A 87 -28.12 2.54 -19.09
C TYR A 87 -27.41 3.88 -18.88
N VAL A 88 -27.97 4.98 -19.38
CA VAL A 88 -27.42 6.33 -19.16
C VAL A 88 -27.54 6.74 -17.70
N VAL A 89 -28.66 6.43 -17.05
CA VAL A 89 -28.84 6.69 -15.60
C VAL A 89 -27.77 5.93 -14.79
N VAL A 90 -27.56 4.65 -15.07
CA VAL A 90 -26.57 3.83 -14.38
C VAL A 90 -25.13 4.28 -14.68
N LEU A 91 -24.87 4.75 -15.90
CA LEU A 91 -23.59 5.36 -16.27
C LEU A 91 -23.30 6.62 -15.45
N VAL A 92 -24.28 7.53 -15.35
CA VAL A 92 -24.15 8.75 -14.53
C VAL A 92 -23.94 8.39 -13.07
N LEU A 93 -24.70 7.43 -12.54
CA LEU A 93 -24.52 6.93 -11.18
C LEU A 93 -23.12 6.38 -10.95
N CYS A 94 -22.59 5.59 -11.89
CA CYS A 94 -21.22 5.06 -11.84
C CYS A 94 -20.17 6.18 -11.78
N VAL A 95 -20.30 7.21 -12.62
CA VAL A 95 -19.40 8.38 -12.63
C VAL A 95 -19.47 9.12 -11.30
N VAL A 96 -20.68 9.39 -10.78
CA VAL A 96 -20.87 10.07 -9.48
C VAL A 96 -20.21 9.28 -8.35
N LEU A 97 -20.46 7.98 -8.27
CA LEU A 97 -19.85 7.12 -7.24
C LEU A 97 -18.33 7.05 -7.37
N SER A 98 -17.81 7.02 -8.59
CA SER A 98 -16.37 7.06 -8.84
C SER A 98 -15.74 8.38 -8.38
N VAL A 99 -16.36 9.52 -8.69
CA VAL A 99 -15.91 10.84 -8.21
C VAL A 99 -15.97 10.92 -6.68
N VAL A 100 -17.04 10.41 -6.07
CA VAL A 100 -17.15 10.34 -4.61
C VAL A 100 -16.04 9.47 -4.03
N ALA A 101 -15.80 8.28 -4.57
CA ALA A 101 -14.73 7.39 -4.10
C ALA A 101 -13.35 8.08 -4.18
N LEU A 102 -13.05 8.73 -5.31
CA LEU A 102 -11.81 9.49 -5.50
C LEU A 102 -11.71 10.68 -4.53
N SER A 103 -12.81 11.36 -4.23
CA SER A 103 -12.84 12.49 -3.29
C SER A 103 -12.52 12.08 -1.84
N ARG A 104 -12.71 10.80 -1.48
CA ARG A 104 -12.44 10.29 -0.12
C ARG A 104 -10.99 9.87 0.08
N VAL A 105 -10.21 9.79 -0.99
CA VAL A 105 -8.77 9.54 -0.88
C VAL A 105 -8.11 10.80 -0.35
N LYS A 106 -7.79 10.81 0.95
CA LYS A 106 -7.06 11.91 1.58
C LYS A 106 -5.66 11.98 0.99
N LYS A 107 -5.23 13.17 0.57
CA LYS A 107 -3.84 13.41 0.15
C LYS A 107 -2.95 13.18 1.37
N ALA A 108 -2.18 12.09 1.37
CA ALA A 108 -1.17 11.85 2.39
C ALA A 108 -0.03 12.87 2.19
N THR A 109 0.06 13.87 3.06
CA THR A 109 1.25 14.73 3.15
C THR A 109 2.34 13.95 3.87
N LEU A 110 3.27 13.36 3.10
CA LEU A 110 4.59 12.94 3.59
C LEU A 110 5.38 14.22 3.92
N GLY A 111 5.38 14.63 5.19
CA GLY A 111 6.13 15.80 5.67
C GLY A 111 5.26 16.83 6.38
N LYS A 112 4.82 16.51 7.60
CA LYS A 112 4.53 17.55 8.59
C LYS A 112 5.37 17.19 9.80
N GLU A 113 6.56 17.79 9.91
CA GLU A 113 7.31 17.76 11.16
C GLU A 113 6.41 18.35 12.26
N PRO A 114 6.24 17.64 13.38
CA PRO A 114 5.61 18.24 14.55
C PRO A 114 6.50 19.40 15.01
N ARG A 115 5.95 20.61 15.02
CA ARG A 115 6.50 21.72 15.80
C ARG A 115 6.13 21.54 17.27
#